data_AF-A0A8S4MP12-F1
#
_entry.id   AF-A0A8S4MP12-F1
#
_cell.length_a   1.000
_cell.length_b   1.000
_cell.length_c   1.000
_cell.angle_alpha   90.00
_cell.angle_beta   90.00
_cell.angle_gamma   90.00
#
_symmetry.space_group_name_H-M   'P 1'
#
loop_
_entity.id
_entity.type
_entity.pdbx_description
1 polymer ?
#
loop_
_entity_poly.entity_id
_entity_poly.type
_entity_poly.pdbx_seq_one_letter_code
_entity_poly.pdbx_strand_id
1 'polypeptide(L)'
;MKAFKDKQVDLHPNKELRVLRQQIFDNMGYRSTPSRKLGHERRITVVVPFSKQNFRGLFLQRLSLPVCQELLEEKPLENCFGGRAITVPAANMWEVDTILGDSWDVRTFSTNTVCRVIREEGVNLSWGFKKREIFSHQNCPRCNWDPESGSRPEICSTTVSYLIGEAELHFTFSRRRGHWRTGMM
;
A
#
# COMPACT_ATOMS: atom_id res chain seq x y z
N MET A 1 -13.12 2.48 41.79
CA MET A 1 -12.15 2.47 40.66
C MET A 1 -12.69 1.52 39.59
N LYS A 2 -13.09 2.06 38.43
CA LYS A 2 -13.65 1.27 37.33
C LYS A 2 -12.51 0.57 36.59
N ALA A 3 -12.43 -0.75 36.72
CA ALA A 3 -11.60 -1.59 35.87
C ALA A 3 -12.06 -1.43 34.42
N PHE A 4 -11.21 -0.84 33.60
CA PHE A 4 -11.33 -0.87 32.15
C PHE A 4 -11.19 -2.33 31.73
N LYS A 5 -12.31 -2.94 31.34
CA LYS A 5 -12.30 -4.22 30.64
C LYS A 5 -11.60 -4.00 29.31
N ASP A 6 -10.36 -4.47 29.23
CA ASP A 6 -9.71 -4.81 27.99
C ASP A 6 -10.63 -5.75 27.21
N LYS A 7 -11.33 -5.19 26.23
CA LYS A 7 -11.86 -5.98 25.14
C LYS A 7 -10.67 -6.37 24.28
N GLN A 8 -10.01 -7.47 24.65
CA GLN A 8 -9.27 -8.27 23.67
C GLN A 8 -10.27 -8.62 22.57
N VAL A 9 -10.15 -7.91 21.44
CA VAL A 9 -10.89 -8.22 20.22
C VAL A 9 -10.35 -9.56 19.75
N ASP A 10 -11.19 -10.59 19.80
CA ASP A 10 -10.90 -11.93 19.30
C ASP A 10 -10.26 -11.86 17.91
N LEU A 11 -9.07 -12.47 17.81
CA LEU A 11 -8.23 -12.56 16.62
C LEU A 11 -8.84 -13.49 15.58
N HIS A 12 -9.94 -13.09 14.95
CA HIS A 12 -10.22 -13.59 13.62
C HIS A 12 -9.11 -13.03 12.70
N PRO A 13 -8.31 -13.87 11.98
CA PRO A 13 -7.27 -13.35 11.11
C PRO A 13 -7.91 -12.46 10.05
N ASN A 14 -7.64 -11.17 10.15
CA ASN A 14 -8.29 -10.12 9.40
C ASN A 14 -8.20 -10.41 7.90
N LYS A 15 -9.34 -10.44 7.21
CA LYS A 15 -9.42 -10.76 5.77
C LYS A 15 -8.50 -9.86 4.95
N GLU A 16 -8.44 -8.57 5.27
CA GLU A 16 -7.61 -7.59 4.54
C GLU A 16 -6.12 -7.87 4.75
N LEU A 17 -5.71 -8.23 5.97
CA LEU A 17 -4.33 -8.62 6.27
C LEU A 17 -3.93 -9.92 5.55
N ARG A 18 -4.84 -10.88 5.44
CA ARG A 18 -4.61 -12.11 4.65
C ARG A 18 -4.44 -11.80 3.16
N VAL A 19 -5.26 -10.90 2.61
CA VAL A 19 -5.14 -10.45 1.22
C VAL A 19 -3.80 -9.76 0.99
N LEU A 20 -3.37 -8.87 1.90
CA LEU A 20 -2.05 -8.24 1.85
C LEU A 20 -0.92 -9.28 1.81
N ARG A 21 -0.90 -10.22 2.76
CA ARG A 21 0.12 -11.27 2.84
C ARG A 21 0.18 -12.10 1.56
N GLN A 22 -0.98 -12.52 1.05
CA GLN A 22 -1.07 -13.28 -0.20
C GLN A 22 -0.52 -12.47 -1.38
N GLN A 23 -0.89 -11.19 -1.49
CA GLN A 23 -0.41 -10.33 -2.58
C GLN A 23 1.09 -10.05 -2.49
N ILE A 24 1.66 -9.90 -1.29
CA ILE A 24 3.10 -9.85 -1.10
C ILE A 24 3.75 -11.14 -1.60
N PHE A 25 3.24 -12.29 -1.17
CA PHE A 25 3.75 -13.60 -1.59
C PHE A 25 3.69 -13.82 -3.11
N ASP A 26 2.57 -13.47 -3.74
CA ASP A 26 2.38 -13.58 -5.19
C ASP A 26 3.33 -12.65 -5.94
N ASN A 27 3.51 -11.43 -5.44
CA ASN A 27 4.47 -10.50 -5.99
C ASN A 27 5.92 -10.90 -5.73
N MET A 28 6.23 -11.82 -4.80
CA MET A 28 7.54 -12.46 -4.70
C MET A 28 7.80 -13.52 -5.79
N GLY A 29 6.77 -13.94 -6.55
CA GLY A 29 6.86 -14.89 -7.65
C GLY A 29 7.43 -14.32 -8.94
N TYR A 30 8.74 -14.09 -9.01
CA TYR A 30 9.41 -13.61 -10.23
C TYR A 30 9.97 -14.77 -11.08
N ARG A 31 9.61 -14.82 -12.37
CA ARG A 31 9.95 -15.96 -13.25
C ARG A 31 11.38 -15.92 -13.84
N SER A 32 11.98 -14.76 -14.08
CA SER A 32 13.25 -14.67 -14.86
C SER A 32 14.37 -13.94 -14.11
N THR A 33 15.55 -14.53 -13.98
CA THR A 33 16.77 -13.83 -13.50
C THR A 33 17.81 -13.90 -14.63
N PRO A 34 17.99 -12.83 -15.43
CA PRO A 34 18.97 -12.84 -16.53
C PRO A 34 20.44 -12.83 -16.05
N SER A 35 20.69 -12.41 -14.81
CA SER A 35 22.06 -12.21 -14.29
C SER A 35 22.53 -13.37 -13.40
N ARG A 36 23.66 -13.97 -13.77
CA ARG A 36 24.31 -15.08 -13.05
C ARG A 36 25.16 -14.65 -11.84
N LYS A 37 25.37 -13.34 -11.62
CA LYS A 37 26.45 -12.88 -10.70
C LYS A 37 25.96 -12.21 -9.42
N LEU A 38 24.85 -11.47 -9.46
CA LEU A 38 24.26 -10.77 -8.31
C LEU A 38 22.75 -10.86 -8.45
N GLY A 39 22.05 -11.14 -7.35
CA GLY A 39 20.60 -11.30 -7.38
C GLY A 39 19.90 -10.09 -7.98
N HIS A 40 18.81 -10.31 -8.71
CA HIS A 40 18.04 -9.20 -9.28
C HIS A 40 17.24 -8.53 -8.17
N GLU A 41 17.50 -7.25 -7.94
CA GLU A 41 16.79 -6.41 -6.98
C GLU A 41 15.66 -5.67 -7.69
N ARG A 42 14.49 -5.58 -7.06
CA ARG A 42 13.34 -4.89 -7.62
C ARG A 42 12.48 -4.30 -6.52
N ARG A 43 12.13 -3.02 -6.66
CA ARG A 43 11.10 -2.38 -5.87
C ARG A 43 9.71 -2.79 -6.35
N ILE A 44 8.85 -3.17 -5.42
CA ILE A 44 7.49 -3.65 -5.65
C ILE A 44 6.55 -2.83 -4.78
N THR A 45 5.40 -2.46 -5.34
CA THR A 45 4.28 -1.91 -4.58
C THR A 45 3.09 -2.85 -4.74
N VAL A 46 2.65 -3.41 -3.62
CA VAL A 46 1.41 -4.18 -3.52
C VAL A 46 0.30 -3.22 -3.14
N VAL A 47 -0.80 -3.25 -3.89
CA VAL A 47 -1.99 -2.43 -3.62
C VAL A 47 -3.14 -3.36 -3.28
N VAL A 48 -3.78 -3.15 -2.12
CA VAL A 48 -4.91 -3.95 -1.66
C VAL A 48 -6.00 -3.08 -1.06
N PRO A 49 -7.30 -3.46 -1.20
CA PRO A 49 -8.36 -2.86 -0.42
C PRO A 49 -8.05 -3.00 1.08
N PHE A 50 -8.09 -1.89 1.80
CA PHE A 50 -7.74 -1.86 3.21
C PHE A 50 -8.52 -0.77 3.93
N SER A 51 -9.34 -1.15 4.89
CA SER A 51 -10.18 -0.23 5.63
C SER A 51 -9.36 0.68 6.54
N LYS A 52 -9.90 1.89 6.77
CA LYS A 52 -9.35 2.86 7.73
C LYS A 52 -9.16 2.25 9.12
N GLN A 53 -10.14 1.48 9.58
CA GLN A 53 -10.14 0.87 10.92
C GLN A 53 -8.98 -0.12 11.07
N ASN A 54 -8.78 -0.97 10.07
CA ASN A 54 -7.69 -1.94 10.08
C ASN A 54 -6.33 -1.26 9.90
N PHE A 55 -6.23 -0.23 9.06
CA PHE A 55 -4.97 0.51 8.91
C PHE A 55 -4.53 1.12 10.24
N ARG A 56 -5.47 1.76 10.95
CA ARG A 56 -5.21 2.31 12.29
C ARG A 56 -4.86 1.23 13.30
N GLY A 57 -5.63 0.15 13.36
CA GLY A 57 -5.44 -0.91 14.38
C GLY A 57 -4.23 -1.82 14.15
N LEU A 58 -3.85 -2.07 12.90
CA LEU A 58 -2.78 -3.00 12.55
C LEU A 58 -1.44 -2.30 12.32
N PHE A 59 -1.43 -1.11 11.71
CA PHE A 59 -0.19 -0.40 11.43
C PHE A 59 0.02 0.73 12.41
N LEU A 60 -0.87 1.72 12.45
CA LEU A 60 -0.58 2.92 13.24
C LEU A 60 -0.47 2.65 14.75
N GLN A 61 -1.28 1.74 15.30
CA GLN A 61 -1.23 1.37 16.73
C GLN A 61 -0.06 0.46 17.09
N ARG A 62 0.46 -0.31 16.13
CA ARG A 62 1.49 -1.34 16.42
C ARG A 62 2.89 -0.89 16.03
N LEU A 63 3.01 0.02 15.07
CA LEU A 63 4.28 0.60 14.69
C LEU A 63 4.66 1.71 15.68
N SER A 64 5.85 1.62 16.26
CA SER A 64 6.38 2.55 17.25
C SER A 64 7.01 3.82 16.63
N LEU A 65 6.55 4.20 15.44
CA LEU A 65 7.10 5.34 14.69
C LEU A 65 6.37 6.63 15.08
N PRO A 66 7.07 7.77 15.25
CA PRO A 66 6.45 9.05 15.59
C PRO A 66 5.31 9.45 14.65
N VAL A 67 5.52 9.29 13.34
CA VAL A 67 4.50 9.55 12.31
C VAL A 67 3.22 8.71 12.51
N CYS A 68 3.32 7.50 13.08
CA CYS A 68 2.15 6.69 13.36
C CYS A 68 1.32 7.25 14.50
N GLN A 69 1.96 7.82 15.54
CA GLN A 69 1.26 8.47 16.63
C GLN A 69 0.57 9.76 16.17
N GLU A 70 1.25 10.59 15.39
CA GLU A 70 0.67 11.80 14.80
C GLU A 70 -0.60 11.47 13.99
N LEU A 71 -0.52 10.45 13.12
CA LEU A 71 -1.67 10.00 12.32
C LEU A 71 -2.78 9.34 13.17
N LEU A 72 -2.47 8.77 14.34
CA LEU A 72 -3.49 8.26 15.26
C LEU A 72 -4.28 9.37 15.94
N GLU A 73 -3.70 10.53 16.19
CA GLU A 73 -4.40 11.64 16.82
C GLU A 73 -5.35 12.36 15.86
N GLU A 74 -5.07 12.26 14.55
CA GLU A 74 -5.83 12.89 13.48
C GLU A 74 -7.29 12.40 13.40
N LYS A 75 -8.23 13.36 13.40
CA LYS A 75 -9.68 13.11 13.26
C LYS A 75 -10.31 14.17 12.34
N PRO A 76 -10.67 13.81 11.09
CA PRO A 76 -10.57 12.50 10.44
C PRO A 76 -9.15 12.20 9.92
N LEU A 77 -8.74 10.92 9.90
CA LEU A 77 -7.51 10.49 9.23
C LEU A 77 -7.58 10.80 7.72
N GLU A 78 -6.71 11.68 7.25
CA GLU A 78 -6.53 11.98 5.83
C GLU A 78 -5.63 10.95 5.13
N ASN A 79 -5.50 11.10 3.80
CA ASN A 79 -4.67 10.24 2.97
C ASN A 79 -3.17 10.34 3.35
N CYS A 80 -2.54 9.19 3.58
CA CYS A 80 -1.13 9.02 3.93
C CYS A 80 -0.28 8.70 2.68
N PHE A 81 -0.38 9.48 1.61
CA PHE A 81 0.45 9.32 0.39
C PHE A 81 1.58 10.35 0.32
N GLY A 82 2.60 10.08 -0.51
CA GLY A 82 3.72 11.00 -0.73
C GLY A 82 4.52 11.23 0.54
N GLY A 83 4.73 12.50 0.93
CA GLY A 83 5.46 12.86 2.15
C GLY A 83 4.81 12.39 3.46
N ARG A 84 3.55 11.94 3.43
CA ARG A 84 2.83 11.37 4.58
C ARG A 84 2.87 9.83 4.62
N ALA A 85 3.56 9.20 3.68
CA ALA A 85 3.76 7.76 3.71
C ALA A 85 4.63 7.39 4.92
N ILE A 86 4.32 6.25 5.53
CA ILE A 86 5.06 5.73 6.67
C ILE A 86 6.23 4.91 6.12
N THR A 87 7.44 5.37 6.39
CA THR A 87 8.65 4.62 6.09
C THR A 87 9.07 3.86 7.35
N VAL A 88 8.97 2.54 7.32
CA VAL A 88 9.51 1.68 8.37
C VAL A 88 10.97 1.37 8.05
N PRO A 89 11.94 1.88 8.83
CA PRO A 89 13.35 1.64 8.58
C PRO A 89 13.75 0.20 8.95
N ALA A 90 14.92 -0.22 8.48
CA ALA A 90 15.49 -1.53 8.77
C ALA A 90 15.48 -1.89 10.28
N ALA A 91 15.79 -0.90 11.14
CA ALA A 91 15.83 -1.05 12.59
C ALA A 91 14.48 -1.45 13.23
N ASN A 92 13.35 -1.16 12.56
CA ASN A 92 11.99 -1.43 13.05
C ASN A 92 11.28 -2.52 12.24
N MET A 93 11.97 -3.22 11.35
CA MET A 93 11.36 -4.27 10.51
C MET A 93 10.78 -5.43 11.34
N TRP A 94 11.26 -5.66 12.56
CA TRP A 94 10.69 -6.63 13.48
C TRP A 94 9.23 -6.33 13.84
N GLU A 95 8.83 -5.06 13.89
CA GLU A 95 7.43 -4.67 14.15
C GLU A 95 6.53 -5.08 12.98
N VAL A 96 7.04 -4.98 11.75
CA VAL A 96 6.34 -5.46 10.55
C VAL A 96 6.14 -6.97 10.62
N ASP A 97 7.12 -7.72 11.12
CA ASP A 97 6.97 -9.17 11.32
C ASP A 97 5.86 -9.48 12.34
N THR A 98 5.73 -8.71 13.41
CA THR A 98 4.62 -8.91 14.37
C THR A 98 3.24 -8.68 13.74
N ILE A 99 3.16 -7.85 12.70
CA ILE A 99 1.92 -7.55 11.98
C ILE A 99 1.66 -8.59 10.88
N LEU A 100 2.67 -8.90 10.06
CA LEU A 100 2.55 -9.78 8.89
C LEU A 100 2.76 -11.27 9.21
N GLY A 101 3.21 -11.61 10.42
CA GLY A 101 3.52 -12.97 10.82
C GLY A 101 4.76 -13.52 10.13
N ASP A 102 5.12 -14.76 10.45
CA ASP A 102 6.37 -15.34 9.97
C ASP A 102 6.43 -15.53 8.45
N SER A 103 7.63 -15.46 7.90
CA SER A 103 7.97 -15.78 6.50
C SER A 103 7.23 -14.94 5.44
N TRP A 104 6.62 -13.81 5.80
CA TRP A 104 6.00 -12.90 4.84
C TRP A 104 7.01 -12.33 3.83
N ASP A 105 8.27 -12.28 4.24
CA ASP A 105 9.39 -11.66 3.54
C ASP A 105 10.20 -12.63 2.68
N VAL A 106 9.80 -13.90 2.59
CA VAL A 106 10.51 -14.92 1.84
C VAL A 106 9.58 -15.80 1.02
N ARG A 107 10.03 -16.13 -0.20
CA ARG A 107 9.42 -17.15 -1.05
C ARG A 107 10.50 -18.07 -1.59
N THR A 108 10.36 -19.36 -1.30
CA THR A 108 11.19 -20.43 -1.86
C THR A 108 10.56 -20.98 -3.13
N PHE A 109 11.40 -21.51 -4.02
CA PHE A 109 10.97 -22.18 -5.24
C PHE A 109 11.45 -23.64 -5.23
N SER A 110 10.90 -24.47 -6.12
CA SER A 110 11.35 -25.86 -6.27
C SER A 110 12.79 -25.97 -6.80
N THR A 111 13.22 -24.98 -7.59
CA THR A 111 14.63 -24.76 -7.90
C THR A 111 15.27 -24.10 -6.68
N ASN A 112 16.55 -24.36 -6.37
CA ASN A 112 17.32 -23.81 -5.23
C ASN A 112 17.47 -22.26 -5.24
N THR A 113 16.44 -21.54 -5.67
CA THR A 113 16.31 -20.09 -5.73
C THR A 113 15.33 -19.66 -4.65
N VAL A 114 15.58 -18.49 -4.10
CA VAL A 114 14.74 -17.85 -3.10
C VAL A 114 14.61 -16.38 -3.45
N CYS A 115 13.42 -15.84 -3.27
CA CYS A 115 13.19 -14.39 -3.28
C CYS A 115 12.99 -13.94 -1.84
N ARG A 116 13.72 -12.91 -1.41
CA ARG A 116 13.57 -12.29 -0.09
C ARG A 116 13.35 -10.79 -0.22
N VAL A 117 12.64 -10.20 0.72
CA VAL A 117 12.62 -8.75 0.93
C VAL A 117 14.02 -8.30 1.38
N ILE A 118 14.48 -7.17 0.85
CA ILE A 118 15.73 -6.51 1.28
C ILE A 118 15.37 -5.66 2.50
N ARG A 119 15.61 -6.21 3.69
CA ARG A 119 15.14 -5.61 4.95
C ARG A 119 15.89 -4.33 5.29
N GLU A 120 17.11 -4.19 4.78
CA GLU A 120 17.98 -3.02 4.92
C GLU A 120 17.36 -1.76 4.27
N GLU A 121 16.54 -1.93 3.24
CA GLU A 121 15.83 -0.83 2.58
C GLU A 121 14.52 -0.44 3.29
N GLY A 122 14.08 -1.25 4.25
CA GLY A 122 12.81 -1.05 4.94
C GLY A 122 11.57 -1.25 4.05
N VAL A 123 10.42 -0.80 4.56
CA VAL A 123 9.15 -0.81 3.81
C VAL A 123 8.46 0.54 3.88
N ASN A 124 7.70 0.87 2.85
CA ASN A 124 6.89 2.08 2.82
C ASN A 124 5.41 1.70 2.78
N LEU A 125 4.63 2.29 3.67
CA LEU A 125 3.19 2.12 3.77
C LEU A 125 2.50 3.42 3.40
N SER A 126 1.52 3.36 2.52
CA SER A 126 0.64 4.49 2.25
C SER A 126 -0.81 4.03 2.26
N TRP A 127 -1.70 4.82 2.83
CA TRP A 127 -3.11 4.49 2.93
C TRP A 127 -3.97 5.67 2.51
N GLY A 128 -5.08 5.41 1.86
CA GLY A 128 -6.08 6.44 1.60
C GLY A 128 -7.01 6.08 0.47
N PHE A 129 -7.77 7.07 0.03
CA PHE A 129 -8.68 6.93 -1.10
C PHE A 129 -8.02 7.43 -2.38
N LYS A 130 -8.04 6.61 -3.42
CA LYS A 130 -7.56 7.01 -4.73
C LYS A 130 -8.60 7.92 -5.39
N LYS A 131 -8.23 9.19 -5.61
CA LYS A 131 -9.03 10.11 -6.41
C LYS A 131 -8.78 9.82 -7.89
N ARG A 132 -9.86 9.64 -8.66
CA ARG A 132 -9.81 9.64 -10.12
C ARG A 132 -10.53 10.87 -10.63
N GLU A 133 -9.82 11.63 -11.47
CA GLU A 133 -10.43 12.71 -12.23
C GLU A 133 -11.39 12.13 -13.26
N ILE A 134 -12.56 12.73 -13.34
CA ILE A 134 -13.51 12.53 -14.41
C ILE A 134 -13.73 13.86 -15.10
N PHE A 135 -13.60 13.83 -16.41
CA PHE A 135 -13.89 14.96 -17.27
C PHE A 135 -15.30 14.78 -17.80
N SER A 136 -16.17 15.75 -17.52
CA SER A 136 -17.54 15.78 -18.04
C SER A 136 -17.72 16.98 -18.96
N HIS A 137 -18.37 16.73 -20.10
CA HIS A 137 -18.84 17.77 -21.00
C HIS A 137 -20.30 18.14 -20.78
N GLN A 138 -20.94 17.60 -19.73
CA GLN A 138 -22.38 17.82 -19.46
C GLN A 138 -22.75 19.30 -19.32
N ASN A 139 -21.81 20.16 -18.93
CA ASN A 139 -22.00 21.61 -18.83
C ASN A 139 -21.09 22.38 -19.80
N CYS A 140 -20.56 21.72 -20.84
CA CYS A 140 -19.64 22.36 -21.76
C CYS A 140 -20.40 23.28 -22.73
N PRO A 141 -20.14 24.60 -22.74
CA PRO A 141 -20.87 25.55 -23.59
C PRO A 141 -20.70 25.27 -25.09
N ARG A 142 -19.57 24.67 -25.51
CA ARG A 142 -19.32 24.30 -26.92
C ARG A 142 -19.97 22.97 -27.32
N CYS A 143 -20.02 21.99 -26.42
CA CYS A 143 -20.62 20.68 -26.70
C CYS A 143 -22.14 20.73 -26.64
N ASN A 144 -22.68 21.51 -25.72
CA ASN A 144 -24.12 21.73 -25.57
C ASN A 144 -24.57 23.04 -26.24
N TRP A 145 -23.79 23.54 -27.19
CA TRP A 145 -24.08 24.79 -27.86
C TRP A 145 -25.38 24.66 -28.67
N ASP A 146 -26.28 25.61 -28.47
CA ASP A 146 -27.53 25.74 -29.22
C ASP A 146 -27.31 26.68 -30.42
N PRO A 147 -27.61 26.26 -31.66
CA PRO A 147 -27.56 27.11 -32.85
C PRO A 147 -28.32 28.43 -32.74
N GLU A 148 -29.37 28.48 -31.91
CA GLU A 148 -30.18 29.69 -31.71
C GLU A 148 -29.51 30.72 -30.76
N SER A 149 -28.47 30.31 -30.03
CA SER A 149 -27.82 31.12 -28.99
C SER A 149 -26.70 32.05 -29.47
N GLY A 150 -26.48 32.15 -30.79
CA GLY A 150 -25.46 33.03 -31.39
C GLY A 150 -24.22 32.27 -31.86
N SER A 151 -23.02 32.84 -31.70
CA SER A 151 -21.79 32.23 -32.23
C SER A 151 -21.31 31.03 -31.39
N ARG A 152 -20.95 29.94 -32.06
CA ARG A 152 -20.44 28.73 -31.39
C ARG A 152 -19.11 29.01 -30.68
N PRO A 153 -18.99 28.75 -29.35
CA PRO A 153 -17.75 28.98 -28.62
C PRO A 153 -16.62 28.14 -29.20
N GLU A 154 -15.43 28.70 -29.45
CA GLU A 154 -14.31 28.03 -30.16
C GLU A 154 -13.65 26.87 -29.40
N ILE A 155 -13.61 26.95 -28.08
CA ILE A 155 -12.88 26.01 -27.23
C ILE A 155 -13.86 25.17 -26.41
N CYS A 156 -13.50 23.90 -26.26
CA CYS A 156 -14.21 22.99 -25.38
C CYS A 156 -13.70 23.12 -23.95
N SER A 157 -14.58 23.37 -22.98
CA SER A 157 -14.26 23.33 -21.55
C SER A 157 -14.94 22.15 -20.86
N THR A 158 -14.14 21.29 -20.23
CA THR A 158 -14.63 20.17 -19.42
C THR A 158 -14.76 20.59 -17.96
N THR A 159 -15.82 20.14 -17.30
CA THR A 159 -15.86 20.16 -15.83
C THR A 159 -15.07 18.97 -15.30
N VAL A 160 -14.11 19.22 -14.42
CA VAL A 160 -13.39 18.17 -13.70
C VAL A 160 -14.15 17.86 -12.41
N SER A 161 -14.58 16.62 -12.25
CA SER A 161 -15.08 16.07 -10.99
C SER A 161 -14.16 14.96 -10.50
N TYR A 162 -14.25 14.62 -9.22
CA TYR A 162 -13.42 13.57 -8.64
C TYR A 162 -14.31 12.42 -8.14
N LEU A 163 -14.06 11.21 -8.63
CA LEU A 163 -14.53 10.01 -7.95
C LEU A 163 -13.54 9.62 -6.88
N ILE A 164 -14.07 9.44 -5.66
CA ILE A 164 -13.33 8.87 -4.55
C ILE A 164 -13.48 7.35 -4.66
N GLY A 165 -12.39 6.66 -5.00
CA GLY A 165 -12.34 5.20 -5.04
C GLY A 165 -12.40 4.56 -3.66
N GLU A 166 -12.24 3.24 -3.61
CA GLU A 166 -12.16 2.51 -2.34
C GLU A 166 -10.89 2.88 -1.56
N ALA A 167 -10.91 2.60 -0.26
CA ALA A 167 -9.73 2.78 0.58
C ALA A 167 -8.70 1.68 0.27
N GLU A 168 -7.47 2.08 -0.03
CA GLU A 168 -6.40 1.18 -0.46
C GLU A 168 -5.17 1.36 0.45
N LEU A 169 -4.48 0.25 0.72
CA LEU A 169 -3.14 0.23 1.29
C LEU A 169 -2.13 -0.08 0.18
N HIS A 170 -1.13 0.78 0.05
CA HIS A 170 0.05 0.58 -0.78
C HIS A 170 1.19 0.13 0.13
N PHE A 171 1.60 -1.12 -0.02
CA PHE A 171 2.71 -1.72 0.70
C PHE A 171 3.90 -1.87 -0.25
N THR A 172 4.94 -1.07 -0.04
CA THR A 172 6.10 -1.00 -0.95
C THR A 172 7.35 -1.54 -0.28
N PHE A 173 8.03 -2.45 -0.95
CA PHE A 173 9.26 -3.07 -0.47
C PHE A 173 10.18 -3.39 -1.65
N SER A 174 11.47 -3.54 -1.37
CA SER A 174 12.43 -4.08 -2.32
C SER A 174 12.67 -5.55 -2.05
N ARG A 175 12.90 -6.32 -3.11
CA ARG A 175 13.17 -7.75 -3.01
C ARG A 175 14.34 -8.14 -3.88
N ARG A 176 15.05 -9.18 -3.46
CA ARG A 176 16.17 -9.79 -4.17
C ARG A 176 15.91 -11.26 -4.42
N ARG A 177 16.17 -11.74 -5.64
CA ARG A 177 16.19 -13.17 -5.96
C ARG A 177 17.63 -13.68 -5.99
N GLY A 178 17.93 -14.76 -5.27
CA GLY A 178 19.24 -15.40 -5.24
C GLY A 178 19.16 -16.92 -5.17
N HIS A 179 20.31 -17.58 -5.18
CA HIS A 179 20.40 -19.01 -4.86
C HIS A 179 20.48 -19.23 -3.35
N TRP A 180 19.91 -20.33 -2.86
CA TRP A 180 20.17 -20.79 -1.51
C TRP A 180 21.66 -21.08 -1.38
N ARG A 181 22.38 -20.25 -0.62
CA ARG A 181 23.72 -20.56 -0.14
C ARG A 181 23.62 -20.74 1.37
N THR A 182 24.12 -21.86 1.85
CA THR A 182 24.28 -22.14 3.29
C THR A 182 25.05 -20.97 3.91
N GLY A 183 24.46 -20.27 4.89
CA GLY A 183 25.09 -19.13 5.57
C GLY A 183 24.50 -17.74 5.32
N MET A 184 23.39 -17.59 4.57
CA MET A 184 22.60 -16.35 4.52
C MET A 184 21.55 -16.30 5.65
N MET A 185 22.01 -16.42 6.91
CA MET A 185 21.24 -16.03 8.10
C MET A 185 21.65 -14.63 8.51
#